data_AF-A0A2A4IVF3-F1
#
_entry.id   AF-A0A2A4IVF3-F1
#
_cell.length_a   1.000
_cell.length_b   1.000
_cell.length_c   1.000
_cell.angle_alpha   90.00
_cell.angle_beta   90.00
_cell.angle_gamma   90.00
#
_symmetry.space_group_name_H-M   'P 1'
#
loop_
_entity.id
_entity.type
_entity.pdbx_description
1 polymer ?
#
loop_
_entity_poly.entity_id
_entity_poly.type
_entity_poly.pdbx_seq_one_letter_code
_entity_poly.pdbx_strand_id
1 'polypeptide(L)'
;MHENFWDLMEMNCDVNTEQSKDHQMSWCFWRRRRLVVALLAFFGFFNVYALRVNLSVAVVAMTEPVETKLENGTIVYIPEFDWSSQTKGLVLSSFFYGYLITQLPGGWLAAKIGGNRVFAIGIGATSLLTLFTPPLAHTSTALLIAVRVVEGLFEGVTYPCIHAVWSRWAPSSERARLATFAFSGSYAGTVVSMPICSLLAHYTGWPGIFYVFGEYYPWFWPFGFDMDDNMVARRKGISRERSSH
;
A
#
# COMPACT_ATOMS: atom_id res chain seq x y z
N MET A 1 -20.37 3.40 -64.37
CA MET A 1 -19.09 3.43 -63.65
C MET A 1 -18.87 4.83 -63.09
N HIS A 2 -19.72 5.24 -62.16
CA HIS A 2 -19.56 6.46 -61.38
C HIS A 2 -20.14 6.10 -60.02
N GLU A 3 -19.36 5.38 -59.20
CA GLU A 3 -19.62 5.43 -57.76
C GLU A 3 -19.34 6.87 -57.35
N ASN A 4 -20.34 7.52 -56.76
CA ASN A 4 -20.28 8.94 -56.55
C ASN A 4 -19.22 9.21 -55.48
N PHE A 5 -18.25 10.05 -55.82
CA PHE A 5 -17.22 10.57 -54.91
C PHE A 5 -17.80 11.04 -53.57
N TRP A 6 -19.04 11.55 -53.58
CA TRP A 6 -19.79 11.99 -52.41
C TRP A 6 -20.20 10.85 -51.47
N ASP A 7 -20.60 9.69 -52.01
CA ASP A 7 -20.95 8.50 -51.22
C ASP A 7 -19.71 7.94 -50.51
N LEU A 8 -18.54 7.96 -51.17
CA LEU A 8 -17.26 7.61 -50.55
C LEU A 8 -16.85 8.61 -49.46
N MET A 9 -17.16 9.90 -49.62
CA MET A 9 -16.81 10.92 -48.65
C MET A 9 -17.72 10.88 -47.41
N GLU A 10 -19.03 10.67 -47.58
CA GLU A 10 -19.98 10.45 -46.47
C GLU A 10 -19.64 9.17 -45.71
N MET A 11 -19.39 8.05 -46.41
CA MET A 11 -18.99 6.80 -45.77
C MET A 11 -17.67 6.93 -45.00
N ASN A 12 -16.70 7.69 -45.51
CA ASN A 12 -15.43 7.94 -44.81
C ASN A 12 -15.62 8.90 -43.62
N CYS A 13 -16.54 9.86 -43.69
CA CYS A 13 -16.88 10.74 -42.57
C CYS A 13 -17.58 9.95 -41.45
N ASP A 14 -18.52 9.07 -41.80
CA ASP A 14 -19.25 8.21 -40.84
C ASP A 14 -18.31 7.21 -40.16
N VAL A 15 -17.42 6.54 -40.92
CA VAL A 15 -16.40 5.64 -40.36
C VAL A 15 -15.45 6.38 -39.41
N ASN A 16 -15.01 7.60 -39.75
CA ASN A 16 -14.17 8.40 -38.87
C ASN A 16 -14.92 8.88 -37.62
N THR A 17 -16.21 9.15 -37.72
CA THR A 17 -17.05 9.60 -36.60
C THR A 17 -17.40 8.45 -35.65
N GLU A 18 -17.64 7.24 -36.17
CA GLU A 18 -17.79 6.03 -35.35
C GLU A 18 -16.46 5.63 -34.69
N GLN A 19 -15.35 5.62 -35.43
CA GLN A 19 -14.03 5.38 -34.84
C GLN A 19 -13.68 6.41 -33.76
N SER A 20 -14.01 7.70 -33.94
CA SER A 20 -13.74 8.71 -32.90
C SER A 20 -14.60 8.51 -31.66
N LYS A 21 -15.88 8.13 -31.82
CA LYS A 21 -16.80 7.84 -30.71
C LYS A 21 -16.37 6.61 -29.94
N ASP A 22 -15.98 5.53 -30.62
CA ASP A 22 -15.47 4.31 -29.98
C ASP A 22 -14.15 4.57 -29.25
N HIS A 23 -13.25 5.34 -29.85
CA HIS A 23 -11.98 5.72 -29.22
C HIS A 23 -12.22 6.58 -27.96
N GLN A 24 -13.15 7.52 -28.02
CA GLN A 24 -13.50 8.41 -26.91
C GLN A 24 -14.23 7.67 -25.78
N MET A 25 -15.14 6.75 -26.11
CA MET A 25 -15.87 5.93 -25.15
C MET A 25 -14.93 4.95 -24.43
N SER A 26 -14.00 4.32 -25.16
CA SER A 26 -12.94 3.52 -24.54
C SER A 26 -12.03 4.37 -23.67
N TRP A 27 -11.59 5.55 -24.13
CA TRP A 27 -10.68 6.42 -23.37
C TRP A 27 -11.28 6.88 -22.04
N CYS A 28 -12.55 7.27 -22.02
CA CYS A 28 -13.28 7.64 -20.79
C CYS A 28 -13.39 6.46 -19.81
N PHE A 29 -13.70 5.26 -20.33
CA PHE A 29 -13.74 4.05 -19.53
C PHE A 29 -12.38 3.68 -18.93
N TRP A 30 -11.31 3.76 -19.72
CA TRP A 30 -9.94 3.50 -19.29
C TRP A 30 -9.43 4.56 -18.30
N ARG A 31 -9.81 5.83 -18.47
CA ARG A 31 -9.50 6.91 -17.53
C ARG A 31 -10.14 6.68 -16.16
N ARG A 32 -11.40 6.22 -16.12
CA ARG A 32 -12.09 5.84 -14.87
C ARG A 32 -11.38 4.70 -14.15
N ARG A 33 -10.98 3.64 -14.87
CA ARG A 33 -10.27 2.49 -14.26
C ARG A 33 -8.88 2.87 -13.72
N ARG A 34 -8.11 3.70 -14.43
CA ARG A 34 -6.79 4.17 -13.95
C ARG A 34 -6.89 5.01 -12.68
N LEU A 35 -7.94 5.83 -12.57
CA LEU A 35 -8.19 6.61 -11.36
C LEU A 35 -8.47 5.71 -10.15
N VAL A 36 -9.22 4.62 -10.34
CA VAL A 36 -9.45 3.62 -9.28
C VAL A 36 -8.13 3.00 -8.83
N VAL A 37 -7.24 2.61 -9.75
CA VAL A 37 -5.90 2.09 -9.40
C VAL A 37 -5.08 3.14 -8.64
N ALA A 38 -5.18 4.41 -9.02
CA ALA A 38 -4.44 5.49 -8.37
C ALA A 38 -4.96 5.74 -6.95
N LEU A 39 -6.28 5.68 -6.75
CA LEU A 39 -6.91 5.76 -5.43
C LEU A 39 -6.54 4.57 -4.56
N LEU A 40 -6.55 3.35 -5.10
CA LEU A 40 -6.15 2.16 -4.36
C LEU A 40 -4.66 2.23 -3.96
N ALA A 41 -3.80 2.69 -4.86
CA ALA A 41 -2.39 2.92 -4.54
C ALA A 41 -2.21 4.01 -3.48
N PHE A 42 -2.98 5.09 -3.54
CA PHE A 42 -3.01 6.14 -2.52
C PHE A 42 -3.35 5.58 -1.14
N PHE A 43 -4.45 4.81 -1.03
CA PHE A 43 -4.84 4.19 0.24
C PHE A 43 -3.88 3.09 0.69
N GLY A 44 -3.23 2.39 -0.24
CA GLY A 44 -2.13 1.48 0.06
C GLY A 44 -0.97 2.21 0.73
N PHE A 45 -0.48 3.31 0.15
CA PHE A 45 0.58 4.13 0.75
C PHE A 45 0.14 4.81 2.05
N PHE A 46 -1.14 5.17 2.16
CA PHE A 46 -1.74 5.66 3.40
C PHE A 46 -1.60 4.62 4.50
N ASN A 47 -2.02 3.38 4.26
CA ASN A 47 -1.97 2.31 5.24
C ASN A 47 -0.52 1.92 5.59
N VAL A 48 0.37 1.81 4.61
CA VAL A 48 1.82 1.58 4.79
C VAL A 48 2.40 2.60 5.78
N TYR A 49 2.17 3.89 5.56
CA TYR A 49 2.71 4.92 6.45
C TYR A 49 1.99 5.01 7.80
N ALA A 50 0.71 4.66 7.84
CA ALA A 50 -0.02 4.52 9.09
C ALA A 50 0.59 3.42 9.97
N LEU A 51 0.85 2.24 9.39
CA LEU A 51 1.51 1.11 10.05
C LEU A 51 2.93 1.42 10.47
N ARG A 52 3.64 2.26 9.71
CA ARG A 52 5.01 2.65 10.05
C ARG A 52 5.08 3.62 11.24
N VAL A 53 4.14 4.55 11.30
CA VAL A 53 4.12 5.59 12.34
C VAL A 53 3.51 5.08 13.64
N ASN A 54 2.69 4.03 13.59
CA ASN A 54 2.04 3.46 14.77
C ASN A 54 3.02 3.12 15.90
N LEU A 55 4.19 2.55 15.56
CA LEU A 55 5.17 2.09 16.51
C LEU A 55 5.87 3.25 17.20
N SER A 56 6.11 4.34 16.48
CA SER A 56 6.74 5.55 17.05
C SER A 56 5.90 6.12 18.20
N VAL A 57 4.57 6.10 18.06
CA VAL A 57 3.64 6.54 19.11
C VAL A 57 3.47 5.45 20.17
N ALA A 58 3.32 4.19 19.75
CA ALA A 58 3.13 3.07 20.66
C ALA A 58 4.32 2.86 21.62
N VAL A 59 5.57 3.01 21.15
CA VAL A 59 6.76 2.88 21.99
C VAL A 59 6.75 3.90 23.13
N VAL A 60 6.21 5.11 22.90
CA VAL A 60 6.02 6.09 23.98
C VAL A 60 5.00 5.56 24.99
N ALA A 61 3.82 5.16 24.53
CA ALA A 61 2.77 4.61 25.40
C ALA A 61 3.19 3.33 26.15
N MET A 62 4.01 2.47 25.55
CA MET A 62 4.53 1.23 26.15
C MET A 62 5.55 1.49 27.27
N THR A 63 6.21 2.65 27.25
CA THR A 63 7.33 2.96 28.14
C THR A 63 7.05 4.15 29.05
N GLU A 64 5.86 4.74 28.95
CA GLU A 64 5.38 5.77 29.84
C GLU A 64 4.93 5.13 31.18
N PRO A 65 5.26 5.73 32.34
CA PRO A 65 4.87 5.18 33.63
C PRO A 65 3.34 5.21 33.82
N VAL A 66 2.73 4.05 34.02
CA VAL A 66 1.28 3.94 34.24
C VAL A 66 0.98 3.87 35.74
N GLU A 67 -0.07 4.57 36.18
CA GLU A 67 -0.56 4.50 37.57
C GLU A 67 -1.04 3.09 37.90
N THR A 68 -0.27 2.38 38.72
CA THR A 68 -0.61 1.05 39.22
C THR A 68 -0.92 1.15 40.70
N LYS A 69 -2.15 0.79 41.08
CA LYS A 69 -2.55 0.66 42.49
C LYS A 69 -2.12 -0.70 43.00
N LEU A 70 -1.17 -0.71 43.91
CA LEU A 70 -0.76 -1.92 44.63
C LEU A 70 -1.86 -2.33 45.63
N GLU A 71 -1.90 -3.60 46.01
CA GLU A 71 -2.90 -4.16 46.96
C GLU A 71 -2.90 -3.45 48.33
N ASN A 72 -1.79 -2.82 48.68
CA ASN A 72 -1.60 -2.03 49.90
C ASN A 72 -2.08 -0.57 49.79
N GLY A 73 -2.74 -0.18 48.69
CA GLY A 73 -3.29 1.16 48.48
C GLY A 73 -2.27 2.21 48.01
N THR A 74 -1.02 1.81 47.78
CA THR A 74 0.04 2.70 47.28
C THR A 74 -0.08 2.85 45.76
N ILE A 75 -0.06 4.09 45.27
CA ILE A 75 -0.02 4.39 43.83
C ILE A 75 1.45 4.45 43.42
N VAL A 76 1.85 3.58 42.49
CA VAL A 76 3.20 3.57 41.92
C VAL A 76 3.11 3.69 40.41
N TYR A 77 3.99 4.50 39.84
CA TYR A 77 4.09 4.73 38.40
C TYR A 77 5.12 3.77 37.82
N ILE A 78 4.67 2.67 37.21
CA ILE A 78 5.54 1.63 36.66
C ILE A 78 5.29 1.56 35.14
N PRO A 79 6.34 1.64 34.31
CA PRO A 79 6.18 1.43 32.88
C PRO A 79 5.87 -0.04 32.59
N GLU A 80 5.04 -0.30 31.59
CA GLU A 80 4.72 -1.66 31.16
C GLU A 80 5.95 -2.38 30.58
N PHE A 81 6.81 -1.62 29.90
CA PHE A 81 8.10 -2.08 29.40
C PHE A 81 9.25 -1.18 29.88
N ASP A 82 10.17 -1.74 30.67
CA ASP A 82 11.38 -1.03 31.11
C ASP A 82 12.47 -1.05 30.02
N TRP A 83 12.20 -0.34 28.93
CA TRP A 83 13.13 -0.22 27.82
C TRP A 83 14.02 1.01 27.94
N SER A 84 15.33 0.80 27.87
CA SER A 84 16.32 1.87 27.70
C SER A 84 16.11 2.62 26.38
N SER A 85 16.58 3.88 26.31
CA SER A 85 16.53 4.67 25.07
C SER A 85 17.20 3.96 23.88
N GLN A 86 18.25 3.17 24.15
CA GLN A 86 18.93 2.34 23.16
C GLN A 86 18.01 1.23 22.62
N THR A 87 17.25 0.57 23.50
CA THR A 87 16.30 -0.49 23.12
C THR A 87 15.15 0.09 22.29
N LYS A 88 14.59 1.24 22.70
CA LYS A 88 13.55 1.95 21.93
C LYS A 88 14.06 2.30 20.53
N GLY A 89 15.28 2.84 20.44
CA GLY A 89 15.93 3.15 19.17
C GLY A 89 16.16 1.91 18.31
N LEU A 90 16.56 0.79 18.91
CA LEU A 90 16.77 -0.47 18.19
C LEU A 90 15.45 -1.04 17.64
N VAL A 91 14.39 -1.06 18.44
CA VAL A 91 13.05 -1.50 18.01
C VAL A 91 12.57 -0.65 16.83
N LEU A 92 12.69 0.68 16.90
CA LEU A 92 12.26 1.58 15.83
C LEU A 92 13.12 1.47 14.57
N SER A 93 14.44 1.37 14.71
CA SER A 93 15.37 1.28 13.58
C SER A 93 15.38 -0.11 12.92
N SER A 94 15.01 -1.16 13.64
CA SER A 94 15.06 -2.55 13.14
C SER A 94 14.26 -2.75 11.85
N PHE A 95 13.12 -2.07 11.73
CA PHE A 95 12.30 -2.02 10.51
C PHE A 95 13.12 -1.61 9.27
N PHE A 96 14.00 -0.62 9.42
CA PHE A 96 14.77 -0.08 8.29
C PHE A 96 15.81 -1.06 7.76
N TYR A 97 16.34 -1.96 8.60
CA TYR A 97 17.27 -2.98 8.14
C TYR A 97 16.61 -3.92 7.12
N GLY A 98 15.39 -4.37 7.42
CA GLY A 98 14.60 -5.18 6.47
C GLY A 98 14.25 -4.38 5.21
N TYR A 99 13.74 -3.16 5.40
CA TYR A 99 13.32 -2.28 4.31
C TYR A 99 14.41 -2.09 3.25
N LEU A 100 15.64 -1.76 3.68
CA LEU A 100 16.78 -1.53 2.79
C LEU A 100 17.16 -2.78 1.97
N ILE A 101 17.12 -3.96 2.58
CA ILE A 101 17.47 -5.22 1.91
C ILE A 101 16.55 -5.48 0.73
N THR A 102 15.26 -5.19 0.87
CA THR A 102 14.24 -5.47 -0.15
C THR A 102 14.04 -4.35 -1.16
N GLN A 103 14.50 -3.14 -0.87
CA GLN A 103 14.40 -2.01 -1.81
C GLN A 103 15.12 -2.29 -3.13
N LEU A 104 16.29 -2.93 -3.07
CA LEU A 104 17.12 -3.27 -4.23
C LEU A 104 16.50 -4.38 -5.11
N PRO A 105 16.13 -5.57 -4.57
CA PRO A 105 15.53 -6.64 -5.36
C PRO A 105 14.04 -6.43 -5.66
N GLY A 106 13.34 -5.54 -4.95
CA GLY A 106 11.88 -5.37 -5.05
C GLY A 106 11.40 -5.06 -6.47
N GLY A 107 12.18 -4.30 -7.24
CA GLY A 107 11.86 -4.01 -8.64
C GLY A 107 11.93 -5.23 -9.56
N TRP A 108 12.92 -6.10 -9.35
CA TRP A 108 13.04 -7.36 -10.09
C TRP A 108 11.89 -8.32 -9.74
N LEU A 109 11.53 -8.40 -8.46
CA LEU A 109 10.40 -9.22 -7.99
C LEU A 109 9.07 -8.75 -8.59
N ALA A 110 8.84 -7.44 -8.59
CA ALA A 110 7.67 -6.81 -9.21
C ALA A 110 7.61 -7.06 -10.73
N ALA A 111 8.76 -7.06 -11.40
CA ALA A 111 8.82 -7.34 -12.83
C ALA A 111 8.42 -8.79 -13.16
N LYS A 112 8.86 -9.76 -12.33
CA LYS A 112 8.65 -11.21 -12.54
C LYS A 112 7.25 -11.70 -12.13
N ILE A 113 6.77 -11.30 -10.95
CA ILE A 113 5.52 -11.80 -10.34
C ILE A 113 4.33 -10.88 -10.64
N GLY A 114 4.59 -9.63 -11.02
CA GLY A 114 3.58 -8.60 -11.24
C GLY A 114 3.53 -7.61 -10.08
N GLY A 115 3.77 -6.33 -10.37
CA GLY A 115 3.86 -5.27 -9.36
C GLY A 115 2.61 -5.15 -8.48
N ASN A 116 1.41 -5.41 -9.02
CA ASN A 116 0.17 -5.36 -8.26
C ASN A 116 0.12 -6.42 -7.15
N ARG A 117 0.44 -7.67 -7.50
CA ARG A 117 0.44 -8.80 -6.56
C ARG A 117 1.49 -8.61 -5.48
N VAL A 118 2.69 -8.21 -5.86
CA VAL A 118 3.78 -7.98 -4.91
C VAL A 118 3.46 -6.79 -3.98
N PHE A 119 2.86 -5.72 -4.51
CA PHE A 119 2.39 -4.59 -3.71
C PHE A 119 1.34 -5.01 -2.68
N ALA A 120 0.30 -5.74 -3.11
CA ALA A 120 -0.72 -6.25 -2.20
C ALA A 120 -0.10 -7.18 -1.14
N ILE A 121 0.61 -8.23 -1.55
CA ILE A 121 1.25 -9.19 -0.63
C ILE A 121 2.14 -8.47 0.39
N GLY A 122 2.92 -7.47 -0.04
CA GLY A 122 3.76 -6.67 0.85
C GLY A 122 2.95 -5.98 1.95
N ILE A 123 1.95 -5.19 1.58
CA ILE A 123 1.10 -4.47 2.54
C ILE A 123 0.34 -5.45 3.43
N GLY A 124 -0.14 -6.56 2.87
CA GLY A 124 -0.91 -7.56 3.61
C GLY A 124 -0.11 -8.33 4.62
N ALA A 125 1.09 -8.76 4.24
CA ALA A 125 2.01 -9.40 5.16
C ALA A 125 2.40 -8.44 6.30
N THR A 126 2.74 -7.18 5.98
CA THR A 126 3.06 -6.16 6.98
C THR A 126 1.89 -5.90 7.93
N SER A 127 0.66 -5.78 7.41
CA SER A 127 -0.54 -5.58 8.22
C SER A 127 -0.81 -6.75 9.15
N LEU A 128 -0.67 -7.99 8.66
CA LEU A 128 -0.87 -9.19 9.45
C LEU A 128 0.17 -9.31 10.56
N LEU A 129 1.45 -9.04 10.26
CA LEU A 129 2.52 -9.04 11.25
C LEU A 129 2.32 -7.95 12.32
N THR A 130 1.76 -6.80 11.91
CA THR A 130 1.38 -5.73 12.83
C THR A 130 0.32 -6.20 13.83
N LEU A 131 -0.67 -7.01 13.41
CA LEU A 131 -1.66 -7.59 14.32
C LEU A 131 -1.05 -8.53 15.36
N PHE A 132 0.03 -9.24 15.00
CA PHE A 132 0.76 -10.11 15.92
C PHE A 132 1.77 -9.36 16.80
N THR A 133 1.97 -8.06 16.59
CA THR A 133 2.96 -7.30 17.34
C THR A 133 2.67 -7.19 18.83
N PRO A 134 1.43 -6.94 19.29
CA PRO A 134 1.12 -6.92 20.72
C PRO A 134 1.45 -8.21 21.48
N PRO A 135 0.99 -9.41 21.07
CA PRO A 135 1.33 -10.63 21.79
C PRO A 135 2.82 -10.97 21.73
N LEU A 136 3.52 -10.63 20.64
CA LEU A 136 4.96 -10.82 20.53
C LEU A 136 5.75 -9.89 21.45
N ALA A 137 5.31 -8.64 21.61
CA ALA A 137 5.93 -7.68 22.51
C ALA A 137 5.90 -8.15 23.97
N HIS A 138 4.77 -8.71 24.42
CA HIS A 138 4.67 -9.30 25.77
C HIS A 138 5.55 -10.53 25.98
N THR A 139 5.88 -11.26 24.91
CA THR A 139 6.69 -12.48 25.00
C THR A 139 8.18 -12.16 25.07
N SER A 140 8.69 -11.33 24.17
CA SER A 140 10.10 -10.95 24.14
C SER A 140 10.37 -9.74 23.24
N THR A 141 11.18 -8.80 23.73
CA THR A 141 11.70 -7.69 22.93
C THR A 141 12.49 -8.17 21.70
N ALA A 142 13.17 -9.32 21.79
CA ALA A 142 13.92 -9.87 20.65
C ALA A 142 12.98 -10.36 19.53
N LEU A 143 11.84 -10.96 19.89
CA LEU A 143 10.81 -11.36 18.93
C LEU A 143 10.16 -10.14 18.28
N LEU A 144 9.92 -9.08 19.05
CA LEU A 144 9.45 -7.81 18.51
C LEU A 144 10.43 -7.26 17.47
N ILE A 145 11.73 -7.21 17.77
CA ILE A 145 12.76 -6.78 16.82
C ILE A 145 12.75 -7.65 15.55
N ALA A 146 12.68 -8.97 15.71
CA ALA A 146 12.62 -9.89 14.58
C ALA A 146 11.39 -9.64 13.69
N VAL A 147 10.19 -9.48 14.27
CA VAL A 147 8.97 -9.22 13.51
C VAL A 147 9.06 -7.89 12.75
N ARG A 148 9.64 -6.87 13.37
CA ARG A 148 9.84 -5.54 12.76
C ARG A 148 10.79 -5.59 11.57
N VAL A 149 11.86 -6.39 11.65
CA VAL A 149 12.73 -6.63 10.48
C VAL A 149 11.94 -7.29 9.35
N VAL A 150 11.11 -8.29 9.66
CA VAL A 150 10.30 -9.00 8.66
C VAL A 150 9.25 -8.10 8.02
N GLU A 151 8.59 -7.25 8.80
CA GLU A 151 7.69 -6.21 8.27
C GLU A 151 8.40 -5.25 7.33
N GLY A 152 9.60 -4.81 7.69
CA GLY A 152 10.45 -4.00 6.82
C GLY A 152 10.73 -4.67 5.48
N LEU A 153 11.04 -5.98 5.48
CA LEU A 153 11.26 -6.75 4.25
C LEU A 153 10.01 -6.75 3.35
N PHE A 154 8.82 -6.96 3.91
CA PHE A 154 7.58 -6.95 3.13
C PHE A 154 7.17 -5.56 2.66
N GLU A 155 7.47 -4.52 3.44
CA GLU A 155 7.10 -3.14 3.11
C GLU A 155 8.07 -2.52 2.09
N GLY A 156 9.35 -2.90 2.07
CA GLY A 156 10.39 -2.33 1.19
C GLY A 156 10.15 -2.54 -0.31
N VAL A 157 9.30 -3.49 -0.70
CA VAL A 157 8.95 -3.72 -2.12
C VAL A 157 7.89 -2.74 -2.64
N THR A 158 7.20 -1.98 -1.78
CA THR A 158 6.03 -1.16 -2.15
C THR A 158 6.35 -0.06 -3.19
N TYR A 159 7.41 0.71 -2.95
CA TYR A 159 7.87 1.76 -3.88
C TYR A 159 8.30 1.25 -5.26
N PRO A 160 9.18 0.25 -5.39
CA PRO A 160 9.54 -0.28 -6.71
C PRO A 160 8.34 -0.95 -7.41
N CYS A 161 7.43 -1.57 -6.66
CA CYS A 161 6.21 -2.15 -7.22
C CYS A 161 5.35 -1.09 -7.91
N ILE A 162 5.06 0.04 -7.26
CA ILE A 162 4.16 1.04 -7.85
C ILE A 162 4.71 1.64 -9.14
N HIS A 163 6.03 1.83 -9.23
CA HIS A 163 6.67 2.23 -10.49
C HIS A 163 6.52 1.17 -11.58
N ALA A 164 6.66 -0.11 -11.23
CA ALA A 164 6.42 -1.21 -12.16
C ALA A 164 4.95 -1.25 -12.63
N VAL A 165 3.97 -1.00 -11.75
CA VAL A 165 2.54 -0.89 -12.10
C VAL A 165 2.32 0.22 -13.12
N TRP A 166 2.77 1.44 -12.81
CA TRP A 166 2.53 2.60 -13.67
C TRP A 166 3.27 2.51 -15.01
N SER A 167 4.45 1.88 -15.05
CA SER A 167 5.17 1.64 -16.30
C SER A 167 4.39 0.80 -17.31
N ARG A 168 3.46 -0.04 -16.83
CA ARG A 168 2.62 -0.92 -17.67
C ARG A 168 1.23 -0.34 -17.94
N TRP A 169 0.65 0.37 -16.96
CA TRP A 169 -0.75 0.82 -17.01
C TRP A 169 -0.94 2.25 -17.52
N ALA A 170 0.00 3.16 -17.23
CA ALA A 170 -0.16 4.57 -17.52
C ALA A 170 0.60 4.99 -18.80
N PRO A 171 0.03 5.93 -19.58
CA PRO A 171 0.75 6.61 -20.66
C PRO A 171 1.97 7.33 -20.09
N SER A 172 3.06 7.42 -20.86
CA SER A 172 4.30 8.09 -20.43
C SER A 172 4.08 9.50 -19.89
N SER A 173 3.14 10.25 -20.47
CA SER A 173 2.78 11.62 -20.08
C SER A 173 2.08 11.73 -18.71
N GLU A 174 1.41 10.67 -18.23
CA GLU A 174 0.60 10.71 -17.00
C GLU A 174 1.21 9.91 -15.84
N ARG A 175 2.21 9.07 -16.11
CA ARG A 175 2.88 8.19 -15.11
C ARG A 175 3.33 8.95 -13.87
N ALA A 176 4.05 10.06 -14.06
CA ALA A 176 4.56 10.84 -12.96
C ALA A 176 3.41 11.39 -12.09
N ARG A 177 2.35 11.91 -12.72
CA ARG A 177 1.19 12.46 -12.01
C ARG A 177 0.47 11.41 -11.17
N LEU A 178 0.27 10.21 -11.71
CA LEU A 178 -0.36 9.09 -11.00
C LEU A 178 0.52 8.54 -9.87
N ALA A 179 1.84 8.47 -10.08
CA ALA A 179 2.78 8.06 -9.05
C ALA A 179 2.84 9.07 -7.89
N THR A 180 2.95 10.37 -8.19
CA THR A 180 2.94 11.42 -7.16
C THR A 180 1.61 11.45 -6.41
N PHE A 181 0.48 11.22 -7.10
CA PHE A 181 -0.81 11.06 -6.43
C PHE A 181 -0.82 9.85 -5.49
N ALA A 182 -0.32 8.69 -5.91
CA ALA A 182 -0.22 7.53 -5.00
C ALA A 182 0.68 7.83 -3.80
N PHE A 183 1.83 8.48 -4.02
CA PHE A 183 2.76 8.83 -2.95
C PHE A 183 2.21 9.86 -1.98
N SER A 184 1.31 10.76 -2.38
CA SER A 184 0.71 11.70 -1.44
C SER A 184 -0.06 11.01 -0.31
N GLY A 185 -0.49 9.77 -0.53
CA GLY A 185 -1.08 8.89 0.48
C GLY A 185 -0.16 8.68 1.68
N SER A 186 1.16 8.62 1.50
CA SER A 186 2.13 8.45 2.59
C SER A 186 2.09 9.59 3.62
N TYR A 187 2.01 10.84 3.14
CA TYR A 187 1.92 12.02 3.98
C TYR A 187 0.55 12.10 4.66
N ALA A 188 -0.53 11.84 3.91
CA ALA A 188 -1.88 11.78 4.46
C ALA A 188 -2.00 10.72 5.56
N GLY A 189 -1.43 9.53 5.33
CA GLY A 189 -1.36 8.44 6.30
C GLY A 189 -0.67 8.88 7.57
N THR A 190 0.51 9.48 7.46
CA THR A 190 1.27 9.98 8.62
C THR A 190 0.48 11.00 9.44
N VAL A 191 -0.06 12.02 8.78
CA VAL A 191 -0.76 13.14 9.43
C VAL A 191 -2.03 12.68 10.14
N VAL A 192 -2.79 11.77 9.53
CA VAL A 192 -4.03 11.24 10.10
C VAL A 192 -3.75 10.22 11.20
N SER A 193 -2.72 9.39 11.04
CA SER A 193 -2.46 8.28 11.95
C SER A 193 -1.90 8.73 13.28
N MET A 194 -1.04 9.75 13.31
CA MET A 194 -0.47 10.27 14.57
C MET A 194 -1.53 10.63 15.64
N PRO A 195 -2.53 11.49 15.37
CA PRO A 195 -3.55 11.82 16.36
C PRO A 195 -4.45 10.62 16.69
N ILE A 196 -4.76 9.76 15.71
CA ILE A 196 -5.54 8.54 15.96
C ILE A 196 -4.78 7.58 16.88
N CYS A 197 -3.47 7.37 16.66
CA CYS A 197 -2.63 6.54 17.53
C CYS A 197 -2.61 7.09 18.96
N SER A 198 -2.46 8.40 19.11
CA SER A 198 -2.48 9.06 20.42
C SER A 198 -3.82 8.88 21.14
N LEU A 199 -4.93 9.02 20.41
CA LEU A 199 -6.28 8.81 20.95
C LEU A 199 -6.51 7.35 21.36
N LEU A 200 -6.11 6.40 20.52
CA LEU A 200 -6.22 4.97 20.78
C LEU A 200 -5.35 4.54 21.98
N ALA A 201 -4.14 5.08 22.09
CA ALA A 201 -3.27 4.86 23.25
C ALA A 201 -3.98 5.23 24.56
N HIS A 202 -4.71 6.34 24.56
CA HIS A 202 -5.40 6.85 25.75
C HIS A 202 -6.63 5.99 26.15
N TYR A 203 -7.45 5.57 25.18
CA TYR A 203 -8.71 4.86 25.48
C TYR A 203 -8.59 3.34 25.51
N THR A 204 -7.79 2.76 24.62
CA THR A 204 -7.68 1.30 24.42
C THR A 204 -6.32 0.73 24.81
N GLY A 205 -5.39 1.60 25.25
CA GLY A 205 -4.00 1.25 25.44
C GLY A 205 -3.23 1.15 24.12
N TRP A 206 -1.93 0.89 24.23
CA TRP A 206 -1.04 0.72 23.07
C TRP A 206 -1.41 -0.44 22.13
N PRO A 207 -1.99 -1.59 22.58
CA PRO A 207 -2.33 -2.69 21.66
C PRO A 207 -3.41 -2.29 20.65
N GLY A 208 -4.35 -1.44 21.04
CA GLY A 208 -5.44 -0.98 20.19
C GLY A 208 -4.97 -0.24 18.94
N ILE A 209 -3.80 0.40 19.01
CA ILE A 209 -3.17 1.03 17.84
C ILE A 209 -2.88 -0.04 16.77
N PHE A 210 -2.25 -1.15 17.16
CA PHE A 210 -1.85 -2.20 16.22
C PHE A 210 -3.06 -2.92 15.61
N TYR A 211 -4.11 -3.16 16.40
CA TYR A 211 -5.33 -3.81 15.91
C TYR A 211 -6.09 -2.96 14.89
N VAL A 212 -6.31 -1.68 15.17
CA VAL A 212 -7.07 -0.79 14.27
C VAL A 212 -6.38 -0.61 12.93
N PHE A 213 -5.06 -0.42 12.91
CA PHE A 213 -4.32 -0.24 11.65
C PHE A 213 -4.11 -1.56 10.88
N GLY A 214 -3.98 -2.69 11.58
CA GLY A 214 -3.82 -4.01 10.97
C GLY A 214 -5.10 -4.57 10.34
N GLU A 215 -6.26 -4.27 10.92
CA GLU A 215 -7.58 -4.72 10.42
C GLU A 215 -8.06 -3.97 9.16
N TYR A 216 -7.37 -2.90 8.75
CA TYR A 216 -7.72 -2.14 7.55
C TYR A 216 -7.47 -2.93 6.24
N TYR A 217 -6.54 -3.89 6.26
CA TYR A 217 -6.05 -4.55 5.05
C TYR A 217 -6.95 -5.62 4.39
N PRO A 218 -7.71 -6.47 5.11
CA PRO A 218 -8.55 -7.51 4.50
C PRO A 218 -9.52 -6.98 3.42
N TRP A 219 -9.93 -5.71 3.55
CA TRP A 219 -10.80 -5.01 2.60
C TRP A 219 -10.10 -4.66 1.26
N PHE A 220 -8.77 -4.54 1.27
CA PHE A 220 -7.95 -4.17 0.10
C PHE A 220 -7.51 -5.39 -0.74
N TRP A 221 -7.46 -6.59 -0.14
CA TRP A 221 -6.98 -7.83 -0.77
C TRP A 221 -7.69 -8.21 -2.09
N PRO A 222 -9.03 -8.14 -2.22
CA PRO A 222 -9.73 -8.54 -3.45
C PRO A 222 -9.33 -7.71 -4.67
N PHE A 223 -9.00 -6.43 -4.46
CA PHE A 223 -8.67 -5.49 -5.53
C PHE A 223 -7.29 -5.77 -6.16
N GLY A 224 -6.33 -6.30 -5.40
CA GLY A 224 -5.01 -6.65 -5.92
C GLY A 224 -5.05 -7.83 -6.91
N PHE A 225 -5.92 -8.82 -6.65
CA PHE A 225 -6.10 -10.01 -7.50
C PHE A 225 -6.85 -9.69 -8.79
N ASP A 226 -7.98 -8.98 -8.69
CA ASP A 226 -8.81 -8.63 -9.85
C ASP A 226 -8.03 -7.81 -10.91
N MET A 227 -7.10 -6.96 -10.47
CA MET A 227 -6.25 -6.25 -11.43
C MET A 227 -5.32 -7.15 -12.24
N ASP A 228 -4.79 -8.24 -11.66
CA ASP A 228 -3.83 -9.09 -12.37
C ASP A 228 -4.52 -9.99 -13.40
N ASP A 229 -5.72 -10.46 -13.11
CA ASP A 229 -6.54 -11.20 -14.07
C ASP A 229 -6.92 -10.33 -15.27
N ASN A 230 -7.26 -9.07 -15.02
CA ASN A 230 -7.47 -8.07 -16.08
C ASN A 230 -6.19 -7.81 -16.89
N MET A 231 -4.99 -7.88 -16.30
CA MET A 231 -3.72 -7.74 -17.02
C MET A 231 -3.44 -8.94 -17.94
N VAL A 232 -3.65 -10.17 -17.44
CA VAL A 232 -3.42 -11.40 -18.21
C VAL A 232 -4.41 -11.50 -19.37
N ALA A 233 -5.68 -11.17 -19.13
CA ALA A 233 -6.71 -11.13 -20.18
C ALA A 233 -6.33 -10.17 -21.32
N ARG A 234 -5.78 -8.99 -20.98
CA ARG A 234 -5.35 -7.97 -21.95
C ARG A 234 -4.16 -8.40 -22.80
N ARG A 235 -3.14 -9.07 -22.22
CA ARG A 235 -2.01 -9.61 -23.01
C ARG A 235 -2.49 -10.61 -24.06
N LYS A 236 -3.45 -11.46 -23.70
CA LYS A 236 -4.02 -12.45 -24.61
C LYS A 236 -4.88 -11.81 -25.71
N GLY A 237 -5.61 -10.73 -25.41
CA GLY A 237 -6.40 -9.97 -26.39
C GLY A 237 -5.54 -9.26 -27.44
N ILE A 238 -4.55 -8.48 -27.00
CA ILE A 238 -3.65 -7.72 -27.91
C ILE A 238 -2.82 -8.67 -28.79
N SER A 239 -2.38 -9.81 -28.25
CA SER A 239 -1.63 -10.79 -29.05
C SER A 239 -2.49 -11.51 -30.09
N ARG A 240 -3.81 -11.62 -29.87
CA ARG A 240 -4.75 -12.20 -30.84
C ARG A 240 -5.00 -11.23 -32.00
N GLU A 241 -5.25 -9.95 -31.72
CA GLU A 241 -5.42 -8.91 -32.76
C GLU A 241 -4.18 -8.78 -33.66
N ARG A 242 -2.97 -8.91 -33.07
CA ARG A 242 -1.71 -8.87 -33.83
C ARG A 242 -1.40 -10.12 -34.64
N SER A 243 -2.10 -11.23 -34.39
CA SER A 243 -1.97 -12.49 -35.15
C SER A 243 -3.02 -12.63 -36.25
N SER A 244 -4.06 -11.79 -36.22
CA SER A 244 -5.16 -11.75 -37.18
C SER A 244 -5.01 -10.63 -38.24
N HIS A 245 -3.95 -9.83 -38.14
CA HIS A 245 -3.47 -8.90 -39.17
C HIS A 245 -2.14 -9.40 -39.73
#